data_AF-A0A2D9T397-F1
#
_entry.id   AF-A0A2D9T397-F1
#
_cell.length_a   1.000
_cell.length_b   1.000
_cell.length_c   1.000
_cell.angle_alpha   90.00
_cell.angle_beta   90.00
_cell.angle_gamma   90.00
#
_symmetry.space_group_name_H-M   'P 1'
#
loop_
_entity.id
_entity.type
_entity.pdbx_description
1 polymer ?
#
loop_
_entity_poly.entity_id
_entity_poly.type
_entity_poly.pdbx_seq_one_letter_code
_entity_poly.pdbx_strand_id
1 'polypeptide(L)'
;MKYEMRALALAAGLIAVGCGDDDGTTPEMDMGPAEDMMVQPDGDTPDQGIDLGPVEGDGNDSFDTATDVAVGTVVEDVAIGEPGDHDFYSFTAEADQWILIATEGNPDDDPEMIDTVITLYDGSMNQIAENDDAIPRFNTDSELVIHVPAAGTYYVEVQEFSDWAGEDPEGMASFAYALTIAELDPSLPAVNIDEEAGDEVADAQAATLNTSADGDFAYIAGTLRDGSDVDVFTFTVSEVKPYAQFEIMPAGTEGNGSTAVPTALWVTDEDGTEIIARVSPDTLTELSPGLDPGTYQLWVEHGGSAGSNDFYVLKHYRFPTDNPPETSEVTNDVALTPEALTLADADGDGVKTGFIKAELLDGDTDHYSIAVEAGEVVSVFCGSRTAGSGVIDLMAELTDSTGTTVIDSATETATEAVAIEEADVGGAGTFLLRLTKGGQDAEVTGDWVRCGVAVGPPST
;
A
#
# COMPACT_ATOMS: atom_id res chain seq x y z
N MET A 1 -8.98 -15.94 -1.65
CA MET A 1 -9.26 -15.56 -0.25
C MET A 1 -9.50 -14.06 -0.26
N LYS A 2 -10.75 -13.63 -0.42
CA LYS A 2 -11.12 -12.21 -0.24
C LYS A 2 -10.85 -11.85 1.22
N TYR A 3 -9.71 -11.24 1.50
CA TYR A 3 -9.50 -10.55 2.75
C TYR A 3 -10.51 -9.38 2.74
N GLU A 4 -11.60 -9.51 3.48
CA GLU A 4 -12.46 -8.38 3.84
C GLU A 4 -11.63 -7.47 4.77
N MET A 5 -10.64 -6.75 4.21
CA MET A 5 -9.95 -5.65 4.87
C MET A 5 -10.86 -4.44 4.87
N ARG A 6 -11.85 -4.45 5.76
CA ARG A 6 -12.57 -3.22 6.12
C ARG A 6 -11.69 -2.35 7.00
N ALA A 7 -10.76 -1.61 6.40
CA ALA A 7 -10.16 -0.44 7.04
C ALA A 7 -9.34 0.38 6.03
N LEU A 8 -9.90 1.49 5.53
CA LEU A 8 -9.09 2.66 5.20
C LEU A 8 -9.84 4.02 5.26
N ALA A 9 -10.90 4.15 6.06
CA ALA A 9 -11.51 5.48 6.34
C ALA A 9 -11.06 6.10 7.68
N LEU A 10 -10.13 5.48 8.42
CA LEU A 10 -9.87 5.86 9.82
C LEU A 10 -8.73 6.87 10.05
N ALA A 11 -8.03 7.34 9.01
CA ALA A 11 -7.09 8.46 9.16
C ALA A 11 -7.78 9.84 9.01
N ALA A 12 -8.88 9.94 8.26
CA ALA A 12 -9.65 11.18 8.13
C ALA A 12 -10.61 11.45 9.32
N GLY A 13 -10.95 10.42 10.10
CA GLY A 13 -11.93 10.50 11.21
C GLY A 13 -11.42 11.06 12.55
N LEU A 14 -10.18 11.55 12.65
CA LEU A 14 -9.56 11.99 13.91
C LEU A 14 -9.25 13.50 13.96
N ILE A 15 -10.09 14.34 13.35
CA ILE A 15 -10.11 15.78 13.66
C ILE A 15 -11.11 16.02 14.81
N ALA A 16 -10.59 15.94 16.04
CA ALA A 16 -11.37 16.18 17.25
C ALA A 16 -11.81 17.65 17.37
N VAL A 17 -13.08 17.93 17.09
CA VAL A 17 -13.74 19.17 17.52
C VAL A 17 -13.93 19.13 19.03
N GLY A 18 -13.08 19.86 19.75
CA GLY A 18 -13.21 20.10 21.18
C GLY A 18 -14.35 21.07 21.51
N CYS A 19 -15.28 20.63 22.35
CA CYS A 19 -16.15 21.43 23.24
C CYS A 19 -16.52 20.50 24.40
N GLY A 20 -15.95 20.63 25.60
CA GLY A 20 -16.34 21.65 26.58
C GLY A 20 -17.08 20.94 27.75
N ASP A 21 -16.36 20.75 28.87
CA ASP A 21 -16.90 20.26 30.14
C ASP A 21 -18.05 21.14 30.65
N ASP A 22 -19.12 20.52 31.17
CA ASP A 22 -19.88 21.04 32.32
C ASP A 22 -20.75 19.93 32.97
N ASP A 23 -20.28 19.47 34.12
CA ASP A 23 -20.98 19.14 35.36
C ASP A 23 -22.42 18.55 35.34
N GLY A 24 -22.49 17.28 35.74
CA GLY A 24 -23.08 16.96 37.05
C GLY A 24 -24.60 16.76 37.20
N THR A 25 -24.94 15.53 37.60
CA THR A 25 -26.09 15.10 38.44
C THR A 25 -27.42 14.72 37.76
N THR A 26 -27.65 13.40 37.70
CA THR A 26 -28.97 12.73 37.80
C THR A 26 -29.58 12.97 39.20
N PRO A 27 -30.92 12.94 39.45
CA PRO A 27 -31.75 11.78 39.09
C PRO A 27 -33.29 11.95 38.86
N GLU A 28 -33.84 10.86 38.29
CA GLU A 28 -35.15 10.24 38.54
C GLU A 28 -36.50 10.82 38.02
N MET A 29 -37.26 9.87 37.44
CA MET A 29 -38.72 9.75 37.25
C MET A 29 -39.41 10.61 36.18
N ASP A 30 -40.08 9.98 35.21
CA ASP A 30 -41.49 9.56 35.30
C ASP A 30 -41.98 9.01 33.94
N MET A 31 -42.76 7.92 33.95
CA MET A 31 -43.43 7.36 32.78
C MET A 31 -44.90 7.77 32.79
N GLY A 32 -45.35 8.51 31.77
CA GLY A 32 -46.78 8.79 31.58
C GLY A 32 -47.09 9.53 30.28
N PRO A 33 -48.30 9.38 29.71
CA PRO A 33 -48.45 9.06 28.29
C PRO A 33 -48.91 10.22 27.40
N ALA A 34 -48.92 9.90 26.09
CA ALA A 34 -49.44 10.67 24.97
C ALA A 34 -50.76 11.41 25.24
N GLU A 35 -50.82 12.66 24.78
CA GLU A 35 -51.76 13.09 23.73
C GLU A 35 -51.54 14.58 23.37
N ASP A 36 -51.83 14.86 22.10
CA ASP A 36 -52.41 16.09 21.57
C ASP A 36 -51.54 17.12 20.83
N MET A 37 -52.15 17.54 19.73
CA MET A 37 -51.70 18.29 18.57
C MET A 37 -51.38 19.74 18.90
N MET A 38 -50.28 20.27 18.36
CA MET A 38 -50.19 21.68 17.98
C MET A 38 -49.42 21.87 16.68
N VAL A 39 -50.15 22.31 15.67
CA VAL A 39 -49.66 22.96 14.45
C VAL A 39 -49.26 24.39 14.80
N GLN A 40 -48.02 24.79 14.50
CA GLN A 40 -47.59 26.18 14.16
C GLN A 40 -46.05 26.28 14.03
N PRO A 41 -45.49 27.32 13.40
CA PRO A 41 -45.44 27.58 11.96
C PRO A 41 -43.99 27.69 11.44
N ASP A 42 -43.84 27.79 10.12
CA ASP A 42 -42.60 28.04 9.40
C ASP A 42 -41.68 29.06 10.10
N GLY A 43 -40.48 28.61 10.43
CA GLY A 43 -39.38 29.42 10.89
C GLY A 43 -38.16 29.06 10.05
N ASP A 44 -37.95 29.83 8.99
CA ASP A 44 -36.73 29.84 8.17
C ASP A 44 -35.49 29.92 9.08
N THR A 45 -34.79 28.81 9.20
CA THR A 45 -33.35 28.78 9.47
C THR A 45 -32.65 28.64 8.13
N PRO A 46 -31.66 29.49 7.78
CA PRO A 46 -30.81 29.22 6.64
C PRO A 46 -29.97 28.00 7.01
N ASP A 47 -30.35 26.87 6.44
CA ASP A 47 -29.49 25.72 6.32
C ASP A 47 -28.26 26.14 5.50
N GLN A 48 -27.07 25.85 6.01
CA GLN A 48 -25.78 26.07 5.33
C GLN A 48 -25.24 24.73 4.80
N GLY A 49 -26.10 23.74 4.59
CA GLY A 49 -25.79 22.61 3.71
C GLY A 49 -25.74 23.09 2.26
N ILE A 50 -24.61 22.86 1.59
CA ILE A 50 -24.50 23.03 0.15
C ILE A 50 -25.21 21.81 -0.46
N ASP A 51 -26.46 21.98 -0.88
CA ASP A 51 -27.24 20.98 -1.60
C ASP A 51 -26.92 21.09 -3.09
N LEU A 52 -26.02 20.23 -3.57
CA LEU A 52 -25.80 19.97 -4.99
C LEU A 52 -26.27 18.54 -5.28
N GLY A 53 -27.57 18.38 -5.56
CA GLY A 53 -28.07 17.17 -6.23
C GLY A 53 -27.36 16.95 -7.58
N PRO A 54 -27.56 15.83 -8.30
CA PRO A 54 -26.75 15.49 -9.47
C PRO A 54 -26.96 16.53 -10.58
N VAL A 55 -25.93 17.33 -10.88
CA VAL A 55 -26.00 18.45 -11.82
C VAL A 55 -25.16 18.14 -13.06
N GLU A 56 -25.78 18.18 -14.23
CA GLU A 56 -25.09 18.51 -15.48
C GLU A 56 -24.46 19.90 -15.30
N GLY A 57 -23.13 19.97 -15.14
CA GLY A 57 -22.40 21.17 -14.74
C GLY A 57 -22.62 21.56 -13.28
N ASP A 58 -21.96 20.84 -12.38
CA ASP A 58 -21.89 21.20 -10.95
C ASP A 58 -21.16 22.55 -10.73
N GLY A 59 -20.49 23.03 -11.78
CA GLY A 59 -19.94 24.37 -11.92
C GLY A 59 -18.51 24.48 -11.45
N ASN A 60 -17.79 23.37 -11.28
CA ASN A 60 -16.38 23.36 -10.89
C ASN A 60 -15.45 22.82 -12.02
N ASP A 61 -15.92 22.77 -13.27
CA ASP A 61 -15.29 22.02 -14.38
C ASP A 61 -13.98 22.62 -14.96
N SER A 62 -13.31 23.53 -14.24
CA SER A 62 -12.09 24.19 -14.70
C SER A 62 -11.34 24.90 -13.57
N PHE A 63 -10.06 25.22 -13.78
CA PHE A 63 -9.29 26.06 -12.86
C PHE A 63 -9.94 27.41 -12.51
N ASP A 64 -10.66 28.03 -13.45
CA ASP A 64 -11.32 29.34 -13.24
C ASP A 64 -12.59 29.22 -12.38
N THR A 65 -13.15 28.01 -12.29
CA THR A 65 -14.39 27.69 -11.58
C THR A 65 -14.16 26.77 -10.38
N ALA A 66 -12.90 26.46 -10.08
CA ALA A 66 -12.53 25.54 -9.01
C ALA A 66 -13.18 25.91 -7.67
N THR A 67 -13.68 24.89 -6.97
CA THR A 67 -14.31 25.06 -5.65
C THR A 67 -13.24 25.27 -4.58
N ASP A 68 -13.33 26.36 -3.82
CA ASP A 68 -12.39 26.66 -2.73
C ASP A 68 -12.63 25.74 -1.52
N VAL A 69 -11.60 25.00 -1.12
CA VAL A 69 -11.62 24.02 -0.03
C VAL A 69 -10.56 24.41 1.00
N ALA A 70 -10.97 24.48 2.27
CA ALA A 70 -10.02 24.71 3.36
C ALA A 70 -9.29 23.40 3.72
N VAL A 71 -7.98 23.47 3.93
CA VAL A 71 -7.21 22.33 4.46
C VAL A 71 -7.81 21.87 5.81
N GLY A 72 -7.94 20.55 5.98
CA GLY A 72 -8.64 19.91 7.09
C GLY A 72 -10.15 19.70 6.84
N THR A 73 -10.61 19.85 5.60
CA THR A 73 -12.01 19.65 5.21
C THR A 73 -12.15 18.39 4.36
N VAL A 74 -13.25 17.67 4.58
CA VAL A 74 -13.74 16.63 3.67
C VAL A 74 -14.89 17.23 2.87
N VAL A 75 -14.80 17.17 1.55
CA VAL A 75 -15.90 17.50 0.64
C VAL A 75 -16.67 16.21 0.39
N GLU A 76 -17.94 16.19 0.79
CA GLU A 76 -18.83 15.02 0.64
C GLU A 76 -19.90 15.32 -0.41
N ASP A 77 -20.62 14.27 -0.82
CA ASP A 77 -21.77 14.34 -1.73
C ASP A 77 -21.46 14.96 -3.11
N VAL A 78 -20.24 14.77 -3.62
CA VAL A 78 -19.81 15.15 -4.97
C VAL A 78 -19.73 13.92 -5.88
N ALA A 79 -19.77 14.11 -7.20
CA ALA A 79 -19.75 13.03 -8.17
C ALA A 79 -19.25 13.50 -9.53
N ILE A 80 -18.53 12.61 -10.24
CA ILE A 80 -18.31 12.74 -11.68
C ILE A 80 -19.64 12.43 -12.37
N GLY A 81 -20.44 13.49 -12.58
CA GLY A 81 -21.87 13.42 -12.82
C GLY A 81 -22.26 12.97 -14.22
N GLU A 82 -21.35 13.15 -15.19
CA GLU A 82 -21.54 12.78 -16.58
C GLU A 82 -20.21 12.39 -17.27
N PRO A 83 -20.24 11.68 -18.41
CA PRO A 83 -19.03 11.34 -19.16
C PRO A 83 -18.15 12.54 -19.49
N GLY A 84 -16.91 12.49 -19.02
CA GLY A 84 -15.90 13.54 -19.19
C GLY A 84 -16.13 14.79 -18.36
N ASP A 85 -16.80 14.61 -17.22
CA ASP A 85 -16.83 15.57 -16.13
C ASP A 85 -15.49 15.55 -15.36
N HIS A 86 -15.01 16.73 -14.99
CA HIS A 86 -13.72 16.92 -14.32
C HIS A 86 -13.92 17.91 -13.18
N ASP A 87 -13.80 17.45 -11.94
CA ASP A 87 -14.05 18.29 -10.79
C ASP A 87 -12.78 19.03 -10.35
N PHE A 88 -12.78 20.37 -10.41
CA PHE A 88 -11.66 21.17 -9.91
C PHE A 88 -11.93 21.76 -8.54
N TYR A 89 -10.92 21.63 -7.67
CA TYR A 89 -10.86 22.24 -6.34
C TYR A 89 -9.61 23.11 -6.22
N SER A 90 -9.66 24.11 -5.35
CA SER A 90 -8.49 24.90 -4.98
C SER A 90 -8.35 24.98 -3.48
N PHE A 91 -7.11 24.97 -2.99
CA PHE A 91 -6.82 25.19 -1.58
C PHE A 91 -5.60 26.09 -1.42
N THR A 92 -5.45 26.71 -0.25
CA THR A 92 -4.24 27.48 0.09
C THR A 92 -3.40 26.69 1.08
N ALA A 93 -2.10 26.60 0.82
CA ALA A 93 -1.13 26.00 1.72
C ALA A 93 0.05 26.95 1.96
N GLU A 94 0.73 26.77 3.08
CA GLU A 94 1.98 27.42 3.44
C GLU A 94 3.18 26.55 3.02
N ALA A 95 4.34 27.18 2.82
CA ALA A 95 5.57 26.45 2.55
C ALA A 95 5.91 25.49 3.71
N ASP A 96 6.52 24.36 3.37
CA ASP A 96 6.96 23.31 4.30
C ASP A 96 5.82 22.57 5.02
N GLN A 97 4.56 22.73 4.56
CA GLN A 97 3.46 21.90 5.03
C GLN A 97 3.47 20.53 4.33
N TRP A 98 3.06 19.50 5.06
CA TRP A 98 2.74 18.20 4.48
C TRP A 98 1.24 18.08 4.28
N ILE A 99 0.80 17.78 3.07
CA ILE A 99 -0.62 17.71 2.71
C ILE A 99 -0.94 16.32 2.16
N LEU A 100 -1.98 15.70 2.71
CA LEU A 100 -2.66 14.52 2.19
C LEU A 100 -3.85 14.97 1.34
N ILE A 101 -3.94 14.43 0.12
CA ILE A 101 -5.09 14.57 -0.77
C ILE A 101 -5.55 13.17 -1.11
N ALA A 102 -6.80 12.83 -0.82
CA ALA A 102 -7.30 11.48 -1.06
C ALA A 102 -8.78 11.49 -1.44
N THR A 103 -9.18 10.55 -2.27
CA THR A 103 -10.59 10.27 -2.57
C THR A 103 -11.09 9.06 -1.79
N GLU A 104 -12.41 8.98 -1.59
CA GLU A 104 -13.10 7.77 -1.15
C GLU A 104 -14.39 7.67 -1.97
N GLY A 105 -14.45 6.73 -2.90
CA GLY A 105 -15.59 6.54 -3.79
C GLY A 105 -15.90 5.08 -4.06
N ASN A 106 -14.92 4.19 -4.03
CA ASN A 106 -15.10 2.79 -4.40
C ASN A 106 -14.31 1.83 -3.50
N PRO A 107 -14.69 1.72 -2.21
CA PRO A 107 -13.91 0.99 -1.22
C PRO A 107 -13.84 -0.53 -1.44
N ASP A 108 -14.71 -1.09 -2.29
CA ASP A 108 -14.83 -2.54 -2.53
C ASP A 108 -14.39 -2.95 -3.96
N ASP A 109 -13.78 -2.04 -4.73
CA ASP A 109 -13.30 -2.28 -6.11
C ASP A 109 -14.43 -2.80 -7.01
N ASP A 110 -15.63 -2.20 -6.88
CA ASP A 110 -16.80 -2.54 -7.68
C ASP A 110 -16.67 -1.86 -9.05
N PRO A 111 -16.63 -2.61 -10.17
CA PRO A 111 -16.49 -2.03 -11.51
C PRO A 111 -17.71 -1.20 -11.96
N GLU A 112 -18.81 -1.18 -11.19
CA GLU A 112 -19.95 -0.28 -11.45
C GLU A 112 -19.87 1.05 -10.67
N MET A 113 -18.82 1.26 -9.88
CA MET A 113 -18.54 2.47 -9.11
C MET A 113 -17.38 3.26 -9.71
N ILE A 114 -17.16 4.48 -9.20
CA ILE A 114 -16.13 5.39 -9.71
C ILE A 114 -14.71 4.81 -9.54
N ASP A 115 -13.86 5.07 -10.52
CA ASP A 115 -12.42 4.86 -10.45
C ASP A 115 -11.77 6.25 -10.56
N THR A 116 -11.20 6.74 -9.45
CA THR A 116 -10.80 8.14 -9.34
C THR A 116 -9.33 8.33 -9.68
N VAL A 117 -9.02 9.36 -10.47
CA VAL A 117 -7.66 9.87 -10.65
C VAL A 117 -7.57 11.27 -10.06
N ILE A 118 -6.52 11.55 -9.30
CA ILE A 118 -6.25 12.88 -8.72
C ILE A 118 -5.01 13.47 -9.38
N THR A 119 -5.15 14.67 -9.96
CA THR A 119 -4.02 15.47 -10.46
C THR A 119 -3.86 16.74 -9.64
N LEU A 120 -2.65 17.00 -9.16
CA LEU A 120 -2.31 18.20 -8.40
C LEU A 120 -1.51 19.19 -9.26
N TYR A 121 -1.94 20.46 -9.22
CA TYR A 121 -1.30 21.56 -9.91
C TYR A 121 -0.85 22.67 -8.96
N ASP A 122 0.28 23.31 -9.30
CA ASP A 122 0.75 24.53 -8.64
C ASP A 122 -0.11 25.76 -9.00
N GLY A 123 0.16 26.90 -8.34
CA GLY A 123 -0.57 28.15 -8.61
C GLY A 123 -0.32 28.77 -10.00
N SER A 124 0.56 28.19 -10.81
CA SER A 124 0.76 28.51 -12.22
C SER A 124 0.13 27.48 -13.17
N MET A 125 -0.66 26.54 -12.63
CA MET A 125 -1.33 25.45 -13.34
C MET A 125 -0.35 24.47 -14.00
N ASN A 126 0.83 24.28 -13.41
CA ASN A 126 1.72 23.18 -13.79
C ASN A 126 1.39 21.96 -12.93
N GLN A 127 1.24 20.79 -13.54
CA GLN A 127 1.12 19.52 -12.83
C GLN A 127 2.39 19.28 -12.02
N ILE A 128 2.21 18.84 -10.77
CA ILE A 128 3.31 18.51 -9.86
C ILE A 128 3.20 17.12 -9.25
N ALA A 129 2.02 16.50 -9.27
CA ALA A 129 1.79 15.11 -8.88
C ALA A 129 0.49 14.59 -9.51
N GLU A 130 0.39 13.28 -9.67
CA GLU A 130 -0.78 12.57 -10.22
C GLU A 130 -0.82 11.17 -9.63
N ASN A 131 -2.01 10.68 -9.31
CA ASN A 131 -2.20 9.31 -8.89
C ASN A 131 -3.53 8.74 -9.38
N ASP A 132 -3.44 7.50 -9.84
CA ASP A 132 -4.48 6.58 -10.26
C ASP A 132 -4.31 5.33 -9.38
N ASP A 133 -5.06 5.25 -8.29
CA ASP A 133 -4.98 4.28 -7.19
C ASP A 133 -3.88 4.49 -6.14
N ALA A 134 -4.29 4.51 -4.87
CA ALA A 134 -3.39 4.53 -3.73
C ALA A 134 -2.42 3.33 -3.76
N ILE A 135 -1.16 3.55 -3.39
CA ILE A 135 -0.13 2.50 -3.31
C ILE A 135 0.01 2.00 -1.86
N PRO A 136 0.13 0.68 -1.61
CA PRO A 136 -0.17 -0.41 -2.54
C PRO A 136 -1.67 -0.42 -2.83
N ARG A 137 -2.04 -0.90 -4.03
CA ARG A 137 -3.44 -0.87 -4.48
C ARG A 137 -4.32 -1.75 -3.59
N PHE A 138 -5.31 -1.13 -2.95
CA PHE A 138 -6.36 -1.83 -2.22
C PHE A 138 -7.73 -1.72 -2.90
N ASN A 139 -7.97 -0.60 -3.59
CA ASN A 139 -9.20 -0.25 -4.27
C ASN A 139 -8.88 0.78 -5.38
N THR A 140 -9.90 1.40 -5.98
CA THR A 140 -9.75 2.44 -7.02
C THR A 140 -9.76 3.88 -6.49
N ASP A 141 -9.50 4.05 -5.19
CA ASP A 141 -9.40 5.37 -4.58
C ASP A 141 -7.96 5.88 -4.71
N SER A 142 -7.82 7.16 -5.03
CA SER A 142 -6.54 7.82 -5.27
C SER A 142 -6.02 8.57 -4.05
N GLU A 143 -4.69 8.68 -3.94
CA GLU A 143 -4.02 9.32 -2.82
C GLU A 143 -2.69 9.98 -3.23
N LEU A 144 -2.53 11.24 -2.83
CA LEU A 144 -1.29 12.01 -2.92
C LEU A 144 -0.84 12.46 -1.53
N VAL A 145 0.47 12.40 -1.29
CA VAL A 145 1.09 13.07 -0.14
C VAL A 145 2.21 13.98 -0.64
N ILE A 146 2.09 15.28 -0.35
CA ILE A 146 3.04 16.29 -0.82
C ILE A 146 3.73 17.03 0.31
N HIS A 147 4.96 17.45 0.07
CA HIS A 147 5.64 18.50 0.82
C HIS A 147 5.55 19.82 0.03
N VAL A 148 4.88 20.83 0.58
CA VAL A 148 4.52 22.06 -0.11
C VAL A 148 5.76 22.94 -0.34
N PRO A 149 6.21 23.14 -1.60
CA PRO A 149 7.47 23.86 -1.87
C PRO A 149 7.39 25.37 -1.64
N ALA A 150 6.19 25.96 -1.68
CA ALA A 150 5.99 27.39 -1.51
C ALA A 150 4.57 27.70 -1.06
N ALA A 151 4.41 28.74 -0.24
CA ALA A 151 3.09 29.21 0.13
C ALA A 151 2.32 29.73 -1.11
N GLY A 152 1.07 29.35 -1.25
CA GLY A 152 0.25 29.72 -2.40
C GLY A 152 -1.05 28.94 -2.53
N THR A 153 -1.75 29.20 -3.64
CA THR A 153 -2.92 28.44 -4.04
C THR A 153 -2.49 27.27 -4.92
N TYR A 154 -3.05 26.10 -4.64
CA TYR A 154 -2.89 24.86 -5.37
C TYR A 154 -4.26 24.42 -5.91
N TYR A 155 -4.25 23.62 -6.96
CA TYR A 155 -5.47 23.11 -7.59
C TYR A 155 -5.44 21.59 -7.64
N VAL A 156 -6.56 20.96 -7.30
CA VAL A 156 -6.77 19.52 -7.40
C VAL A 156 -7.80 19.32 -8.50
N GLU A 157 -7.50 18.44 -9.45
CA GLU A 157 -8.44 17.90 -10.41
C GLU A 157 -8.76 16.47 -9.98
N VAL A 158 -10.05 16.16 -9.87
CA VAL A 158 -10.54 14.78 -9.73
C VAL A 158 -11.28 14.44 -11.00
N GLN A 159 -10.93 13.32 -11.62
CA GLN A 159 -11.60 12.82 -12.81
C GLN A 159 -11.74 11.31 -12.73
N GLU A 160 -12.52 10.74 -13.63
CA GLU A 160 -12.68 9.30 -13.74
C GLU A 160 -11.58 8.69 -14.65
N PHE A 161 -11.11 7.49 -14.28
CA PHE A 161 -10.01 6.78 -14.92
C PHE A 161 -10.16 6.61 -16.43
N SER A 162 -11.34 6.24 -16.92
CA SER A 162 -11.54 5.98 -18.35
C SER A 162 -11.31 7.23 -19.21
N ASP A 163 -11.62 8.44 -18.72
CA ASP A 163 -11.24 9.67 -19.43
C ASP A 163 -9.73 9.91 -19.35
N TRP A 164 -9.14 9.73 -18.15
CA TRP A 164 -7.69 9.89 -17.94
C TRP A 164 -6.87 8.98 -18.87
N ALA A 165 -7.24 7.71 -18.96
CA ALA A 165 -6.61 6.70 -19.82
C ALA A 165 -6.88 6.92 -21.33
N GLY A 166 -7.73 7.89 -21.68
CA GLY A 166 -8.13 8.19 -23.05
C GLY A 166 -9.03 7.12 -23.67
N GLU A 167 -9.80 6.43 -22.85
CA GLU A 167 -10.83 5.47 -23.23
C GLU A 167 -12.16 6.19 -23.56
N ASP A 168 -13.28 5.46 -23.61
CA ASP A 168 -14.60 6.08 -23.76
C ASP A 168 -15.03 6.62 -22.37
N PRO A 169 -15.12 7.95 -22.15
CA PRO A 169 -15.32 8.49 -20.81
C PRO A 169 -16.61 8.00 -20.15
N GLU A 170 -16.52 7.70 -18.86
CA GLU A 170 -17.62 7.33 -17.99
C GLU A 170 -17.94 8.47 -17.00
N GLY A 171 -19.09 8.35 -16.35
CA GLY A 171 -19.60 9.36 -15.44
C GLY A 171 -21.12 9.28 -15.31
N MET A 172 -21.60 9.32 -14.08
CA MET A 172 -23.02 9.30 -13.76
C MET A 172 -23.23 9.70 -12.31
N ALA A 173 -24.45 10.07 -11.94
CA ALA A 173 -24.80 10.48 -10.58
C ALA A 173 -24.44 9.47 -9.45
N SER A 174 -24.16 8.20 -9.75
CA SER A 174 -23.70 7.21 -8.76
C SER A 174 -22.18 7.10 -8.66
N PHE A 175 -21.42 7.78 -9.52
CA PHE A 175 -19.96 7.90 -9.43
C PHE A 175 -19.60 8.95 -8.40
N ALA A 176 -20.16 8.77 -7.20
CA ALA A 176 -20.00 9.67 -6.08
C ALA A 176 -18.69 9.37 -5.35
N TYR A 177 -18.06 10.40 -4.83
CA TYR A 177 -16.84 10.29 -4.03
C TYR A 177 -16.83 11.36 -2.93
N ALA A 178 -15.96 11.17 -1.95
CA ALA A 178 -15.56 12.19 -1.00
C ALA A 178 -14.11 12.61 -1.28
N LEU A 179 -13.79 13.90 -1.17
CA LEU A 179 -12.43 14.42 -1.30
C LEU A 179 -11.93 14.92 0.04
N THR A 180 -10.81 14.37 0.50
CA THR A 180 -10.09 14.84 1.69
C THR A 180 -8.89 15.68 1.26
N ILE A 181 -8.79 16.91 1.75
CA ILE A 181 -7.57 17.72 1.71
C ILE A 181 -7.19 18.05 3.15
N ALA A 182 -6.16 17.39 3.68
CA ALA A 182 -5.79 17.48 5.09
C ALA A 182 -4.29 17.69 5.28
N GLU A 183 -3.92 18.31 6.39
CA GLU A 183 -2.52 18.34 6.82
C GLU A 183 -2.13 16.94 7.32
N LEU A 184 -0.99 16.44 6.83
CA LEU A 184 -0.36 15.23 7.35
C LEU A 184 0.39 15.62 8.64
N ASP A 185 -0.36 15.71 9.74
CA ASP A 185 0.13 16.24 11.01
C ASP A 185 1.03 15.22 11.76
N PRO A 186 2.33 15.51 11.97
CA PRO A 186 3.25 14.62 12.68
C PRO A 186 2.92 14.48 14.18
N SER A 187 1.97 15.26 14.71
CA SER A 187 1.45 15.07 16.07
C SER A 187 0.46 13.91 16.18
N LEU A 188 -0.06 13.44 15.04
CA LEU A 188 -0.97 12.30 14.99
C LEU A 188 -0.20 10.97 15.10
N PRO A 189 -0.80 9.95 15.72
CA PRO A 189 -0.24 8.61 15.68
C PRO A 189 -0.08 8.15 14.23
N ALA A 190 0.99 7.40 13.96
CA ALA A 190 1.23 6.80 12.65
C ALA A 190 1.60 7.77 11.52
N VAL A 191 1.88 9.02 11.84
CA VAL A 191 2.51 9.97 10.93
C VAL A 191 3.93 10.21 11.44
N ASN A 192 4.92 9.73 10.70
CA ASN A 192 6.33 9.83 11.10
C ASN A 192 7.08 10.64 10.05
N ILE A 193 7.22 11.93 10.29
CA ILE A 193 7.97 12.83 9.40
C ILE A 193 9.35 13.03 10.02
N ASP A 194 10.40 12.76 9.26
CA ASP A 194 11.78 12.91 9.71
C ASP A 194 12.04 14.34 10.24
N GLU A 195 12.51 14.43 11.48
CA GLU A 195 12.83 15.71 12.13
C GLU A 195 14.18 16.29 11.70
N GLU A 196 14.91 15.60 10.81
CA GLU A 196 16.23 15.98 10.32
C GLU A 196 17.27 16.05 11.43
N ALA A 197 17.15 15.13 12.40
CA ALA A 197 17.98 15.10 13.61
C ALA A 197 19.42 14.62 13.32
N GLY A 198 19.60 13.75 12.33
CA GLY A 198 20.89 13.21 11.90
C GLY A 198 20.78 11.88 11.16
N ASP A 199 21.93 11.40 10.67
CA ASP A 199 22.00 10.35 9.63
C ASP A 199 22.55 9.03 10.20
N GLU A 200 22.39 8.83 11.52
CA GLU A 200 22.96 7.74 12.29
C GLU A 200 21.90 7.11 13.21
N VAL A 201 22.09 5.85 13.61
CA VAL A 201 21.20 5.15 14.57
C VAL A 201 20.93 5.95 15.84
N ALA A 202 21.90 6.74 16.30
CA ALA A 202 21.78 7.54 17.51
C ALA A 202 20.73 8.65 17.40
N ASP A 203 20.41 9.07 16.17
CA ASP A 203 19.45 10.12 15.84
C ASP A 203 18.14 9.54 15.28
N ALA A 204 18.00 8.20 15.25
CA ALA A 204 16.86 7.54 14.67
C ALA A 204 15.53 7.94 15.31
N GLN A 205 14.56 8.32 14.47
CA GLN A 205 13.22 8.70 14.89
C GLN A 205 12.37 7.47 15.18
N ALA A 206 11.68 7.45 16.32
CA ALA A 206 10.77 6.35 16.63
C ALA A 206 9.54 6.39 15.72
N ALA A 207 9.39 5.39 14.85
CA ALA A 207 8.20 5.21 14.03
C ALA A 207 7.07 4.59 14.86
N THR A 208 5.99 5.35 15.02
CA THR A 208 4.74 4.88 15.62
C THR A 208 3.84 4.32 14.54
N LEU A 209 3.02 3.32 14.90
CA LEU A 209 2.04 2.73 14.00
C LEU A 209 0.65 2.78 14.63
N ASN A 210 -0.36 2.97 13.79
CA ASN A 210 -1.74 2.76 14.15
C ASN A 210 -2.00 1.26 14.12
N THR A 211 -2.64 0.74 15.17
CA THR A 211 -2.75 -0.71 15.36
C THR A 211 -4.18 -1.18 15.20
N SER A 212 -4.39 -2.19 14.35
CA SER A 212 -5.70 -2.83 14.15
C SER A 212 -5.61 -4.35 14.23
N ALA A 213 -6.73 -5.06 14.10
CA ALA A 213 -6.72 -6.52 14.05
C ALA A 213 -6.09 -7.05 12.74
N ASP A 214 -6.29 -6.34 11.63
CA ASP A 214 -5.98 -6.80 10.28
C ASP A 214 -4.57 -6.39 9.84
N GLY A 215 -4.01 -5.35 10.47
CA GLY A 215 -2.67 -4.86 10.20
C GLY A 215 -2.34 -3.64 11.06
N ASP A 216 -1.07 -3.29 11.14
CA ASP A 216 -0.67 -1.95 11.57
C ASP A 216 -0.29 -1.12 10.36
N PHE A 217 -0.41 0.20 10.49
CA PHE A 217 -0.17 1.14 9.40
C PHE A 217 0.52 2.40 9.91
N ALA A 218 1.38 2.99 9.09
CA ALA A 218 1.90 4.35 9.25
C ALA A 218 2.36 4.97 7.93
N TYR A 219 2.28 6.30 7.84
CA TYR A 219 3.10 7.08 6.91
C TYR A 219 4.48 7.31 7.52
N ILE A 220 5.50 7.22 6.69
CA ILE A 220 6.86 7.65 6.96
C ILE A 220 7.25 8.58 5.81
N ALA A 221 7.73 9.77 6.13
CA ALA A 221 8.11 10.76 5.14
C ALA A 221 9.32 11.55 5.63
N GLY A 222 10.06 12.15 4.72
CA GLY A 222 11.25 12.94 5.05
C GLY A 222 11.69 13.79 3.88
N THR A 223 12.41 14.86 4.17
CA THR A 223 13.10 15.65 3.16
C THR A 223 14.48 15.05 2.90
N LEU A 224 15.04 15.28 1.71
CA LEU A 224 16.40 14.82 1.37
C LEU A 224 17.25 16.05 1.06
N ARG A 225 17.95 16.55 2.08
CA ARG A 225 18.67 17.83 2.10
C ARG A 225 19.81 17.88 1.10
N ASP A 226 20.53 16.77 0.92
CA ASP A 226 21.62 16.66 -0.04
C ASP A 226 21.86 15.22 -0.51
N GLY A 227 22.78 15.05 -1.47
CA GLY A 227 23.08 13.76 -2.11
C GLY A 227 23.66 12.66 -1.22
N SER A 228 23.92 12.95 0.05
CA SER A 228 24.41 12.01 1.06
C SER A 228 23.44 11.83 2.23
N ASP A 229 22.24 12.40 2.13
CA ASP A 229 21.28 12.37 3.21
C ASP A 229 20.76 10.97 3.48
N VAL A 230 20.57 10.65 4.75
CA VAL A 230 20.04 9.37 5.19
C VAL A 230 19.12 9.58 6.37
N ASP A 231 17.87 9.16 6.22
CA ASP A 231 16.90 9.20 7.31
C ASP A 231 16.84 7.84 7.98
N VAL A 232 16.75 7.84 9.31
CA VAL A 232 16.76 6.61 10.11
C VAL A 232 15.55 6.57 11.04
N PHE A 233 14.77 5.49 10.96
CA PHE A 233 13.61 5.28 11.80
C PHE A 233 13.74 4.00 12.62
N THR A 234 13.46 4.06 13.92
CA THR A 234 13.36 2.89 14.77
C THR A 234 11.92 2.38 14.80
N PHE A 235 11.73 1.08 14.58
CA PHE A 235 10.43 0.42 14.75
C PHE A 235 10.57 -0.88 15.52
N THR A 236 9.43 -1.41 15.98
CA THR A 236 9.40 -2.69 16.72
C THR A 236 8.61 -3.72 15.93
N VAL A 237 8.88 -4.99 16.17
CA VAL A 237 8.15 -6.13 15.61
C VAL A 237 7.69 -7.00 16.77
N SER A 238 6.47 -7.53 16.67
CA SER A 238 5.89 -8.40 17.69
C SER A 238 5.67 -9.81 17.14
N GLU A 239 5.60 -10.81 18.03
CA GLU A 239 5.34 -12.21 17.64
C GLU A 239 4.03 -12.38 16.86
N VAL A 240 3.05 -11.50 17.10
CA VAL A 240 1.75 -11.58 16.44
C VAL A 240 1.75 -10.92 15.07
N LYS A 241 2.75 -10.08 14.77
CA LYS A 241 2.87 -9.35 13.50
C LYS A 241 4.32 -9.31 13.04
N PRO A 242 4.86 -10.45 12.56
CA PRO A 242 6.27 -10.58 12.20
C PRO A 242 6.59 -10.00 10.81
N TYR A 243 5.58 -9.77 9.97
CA TYR A 243 5.79 -9.33 8.60
C TYR A 243 5.72 -7.81 8.50
N ALA A 244 6.84 -7.17 8.19
CA ALA A 244 6.92 -5.74 7.91
C ALA A 244 6.99 -5.51 6.40
N GLN A 245 6.27 -4.52 5.91
CA GLN A 245 6.27 -4.11 4.50
C GLN A 245 6.39 -2.59 4.43
N PHE A 246 7.28 -2.11 3.58
CA PHE A 246 7.53 -0.69 3.32
C PHE A 246 7.32 -0.44 1.83
N GLU A 247 6.35 0.42 1.51
CA GLU A 247 5.93 0.73 0.14
C GLU A 247 6.28 2.18 -0.15
N ILE A 248 7.20 2.41 -1.07
CA ILE A 248 7.61 3.76 -1.46
C ILE A 248 6.62 4.30 -2.47
N MET A 249 6.08 5.47 -2.17
CA MET A 249 5.19 6.18 -3.07
C MET A 249 5.97 6.68 -4.30
N PRO A 250 5.51 6.38 -5.52
CA PRO A 250 6.19 6.78 -6.76
C PRO A 250 6.49 8.27 -6.81
N ALA A 251 7.64 8.64 -7.39
CA ALA A 251 8.07 10.02 -7.48
C ALA A 251 7.88 10.61 -8.89
N GLY A 252 7.85 11.94 -8.96
CA GLY A 252 7.72 12.70 -10.21
C GLY A 252 6.31 13.24 -10.43
N THR A 253 6.10 13.89 -11.57
CA THR A 253 4.81 14.53 -11.90
C THR A 253 3.68 13.53 -12.14
N GLU A 254 4.05 12.31 -12.55
CA GLU A 254 3.14 11.16 -12.72
C GLU A 254 3.20 10.20 -11.50
N GLY A 255 3.67 10.71 -10.36
CA GLY A 255 3.82 9.93 -9.14
C GLY A 255 3.00 10.52 -7.99
N ASN A 256 2.85 9.72 -6.93
CA ASN A 256 1.92 9.97 -5.81
C ASN A 256 2.38 11.09 -4.84
N GLY A 257 3.15 12.06 -5.33
CA GLY A 257 3.55 13.25 -4.60
C GLY A 257 5.05 13.35 -4.35
N SER A 258 5.76 12.24 -4.09
CA SER A 258 7.21 12.24 -3.88
C SER A 258 7.94 12.94 -5.04
N THR A 259 9.00 13.68 -4.72
CA THR A 259 9.83 14.36 -5.75
C THR A 259 11.16 13.65 -5.96
N ALA A 260 11.59 12.85 -4.99
CA ALA A 260 12.81 12.08 -5.03
C ALA A 260 12.53 10.58 -4.87
N VAL A 261 13.33 9.77 -5.57
CA VAL A 261 13.38 8.32 -5.38
C VAL A 261 14.62 8.02 -4.53
N PRO A 262 14.48 7.47 -3.32
CA PRO A 262 15.64 7.03 -2.54
C PRO A 262 16.49 6.03 -3.33
N THR A 263 17.81 6.06 -3.17
CA THR A 263 18.68 5.09 -3.87
C THR A 263 18.80 3.76 -3.16
N ALA A 264 18.52 3.73 -1.87
CA ALA A 264 18.42 2.50 -1.11
C ALA A 264 17.41 2.65 0.02
N LEU A 265 16.69 1.56 0.25
CA LEU A 265 15.85 1.35 1.43
C LEU A 265 16.30 0.04 2.08
N TRP A 266 16.63 0.05 3.37
CA TRP A 266 17.02 -1.18 4.05
C TRP A 266 16.61 -1.23 5.52
N VAL A 267 16.54 -2.45 6.03
CA VAL A 267 16.27 -2.74 7.43
C VAL A 267 17.53 -3.35 8.06
N THR A 268 17.89 -2.88 9.25
CA THR A 268 18.94 -3.47 10.09
C THR A 268 18.41 -3.95 11.43
N ASP A 269 19.23 -4.72 12.12
CA ASP A 269 19.11 -4.93 13.57
C ASP A 269 19.08 -3.60 14.37
N GLU A 270 18.73 -3.69 15.66
CA GLU A 270 18.60 -2.53 16.57
C GLU A 270 19.84 -1.63 16.61
N ASP A 271 21.03 -2.24 16.56
CA ASP A 271 22.32 -1.54 16.66
C ASP A 271 22.81 -0.97 15.30
N GLY A 272 22.12 -1.26 14.19
CA GLY A 272 22.53 -0.82 12.85
C GLY A 272 23.77 -1.52 12.29
N THR A 273 24.07 -2.72 12.77
CA THR A 273 25.29 -3.45 12.43
C THR A 273 25.11 -4.56 11.39
N GLU A 274 23.88 -5.04 11.24
CA GLU A 274 23.54 -6.13 10.33
C GLU A 274 22.37 -5.72 9.42
N ILE A 275 22.57 -5.73 8.09
CA ILE A 275 21.49 -5.47 7.13
C ILE A 275 20.72 -6.77 6.90
N ILE A 276 19.47 -6.77 7.29
CA ILE A 276 18.59 -7.94 7.19
C ILE A 276 17.92 -8.00 5.82
N ALA A 277 17.51 -6.84 5.30
CA ALA A 277 16.89 -6.74 3.99
C ALA A 277 17.17 -5.39 3.34
N ARG A 278 17.28 -5.33 2.01
CA ARG A 278 17.60 -4.12 1.25
C ARG A 278 17.03 -4.18 -0.17
N VAL A 279 16.48 -3.06 -0.63
CA VAL A 279 16.08 -2.84 -2.03
C VAL A 279 16.65 -1.53 -2.57
N SER A 280 16.63 -1.40 -3.90
CA SER A 280 16.92 -0.17 -4.63
C SER A 280 15.61 0.38 -5.22
N PRO A 281 15.05 1.46 -4.66
CA PRO A 281 13.76 2.01 -5.06
C PRO A 281 13.66 2.57 -6.47
N ASP A 282 14.78 2.74 -7.17
CA ASP A 282 14.79 3.07 -8.60
C ASP A 282 14.17 1.97 -9.48
N THR A 283 14.05 0.75 -8.92
CA THR A 283 13.53 -0.42 -9.62
C THR A 283 12.53 -1.23 -8.81
N LEU A 284 12.57 -1.17 -7.47
CA LEU A 284 11.74 -1.96 -6.57
C LEU A 284 11.13 -1.06 -5.50
N THR A 285 9.82 -0.84 -5.56
CA THR A 285 9.12 0.08 -4.64
C THR A 285 8.75 -0.55 -3.30
N GLU A 286 8.93 -1.86 -3.14
CA GLU A 286 8.57 -2.61 -1.94
C GLU A 286 9.81 -3.21 -1.25
N LEU A 287 9.88 -3.05 0.07
CA LEU A 287 10.78 -3.80 0.96
C LEU A 287 9.94 -4.55 2.00
N SER A 288 10.02 -5.88 2.05
CA SER A 288 9.10 -6.65 2.90
C SER A 288 9.76 -7.81 3.68
N PRO A 289 10.61 -7.54 4.67
CA PRO A 289 11.24 -8.59 5.46
C PRO A 289 10.25 -9.27 6.42
N GLY A 290 10.43 -10.59 6.58
CA GLY A 290 9.88 -11.31 7.72
C GLY A 290 10.86 -11.18 8.88
N LEU A 291 10.41 -10.65 10.01
CA LEU A 291 11.25 -10.28 11.14
C LEU A 291 10.83 -11.03 12.40
N ASP A 292 11.81 -11.44 13.19
CA ASP A 292 11.58 -11.94 14.54
C ASP A 292 11.10 -10.80 15.46
N PRO A 293 10.51 -11.12 16.63
CA PRO A 293 10.15 -10.10 17.61
C PRO A 293 11.40 -9.34 18.09
N GLY A 294 11.40 -8.02 17.91
CA GLY A 294 12.59 -7.21 18.20
C GLY A 294 12.40 -5.74 17.86
N THR A 295 13.50 -5.00 18.00
CA THR A 295 13.63 -3.60 17.55
C THR A 295 14.54 -3.58 16.34
N TYR A 296 14.21 -2.75 15.35
CA TYR A 296 14.90 -2.67 14.08
C TYR A 296 15.03 -1.21 13.65
N GLN A 297 15.95 -0.94 12.73
CA GLN A 297 16.08 0.37 12.08
C GLN A 297 15.67 0.24 10.61
N LEU A 298 14.85 1.17 10.13
CA LEU A 298 14.59 1.43 8.73
C LEU A 298 15.47 2.59 8.30
N TRP A 299 16.12 2.47 7.14
CA TRP A 299 17.01 3.47 6.60
C TRP A 299 16.56 3.87 5.20
N VAL A 300 16.48 5.17 4.95
CA VAL A 300 16.13 5.75 3.65
C VAL A 300 17.31 6.60 3.18
N GLU A 301 18.08 6.09 2.21
CA GLU A 301 19.24 6.81 1.68
C GLU A 301 18.87 7.57 0.42
N HIS A 302 19.14 8.86 0.42
CA HIS A 302 19.15 9.63 -0.80
C HIS A 302 20.38 9.30 -1.65
N GLY A 303 20.22 9.44 -2.97
CA GLY A 303 21.39 9.44 -3.84
C GLY A 303 21.22 10.36 -5.02
N GLY A 304 22.32 11.00 -5.39
CA GLY A 304 22.37 11.94 -6.50
C GLY A 304 22.52 13.37 -6.03
N SER A 305 21.87 14.32 -6.71
CA SER A 305 21.90 15.74 -6.34
C SER A 305 20.52 16.14 -5.88
N ALA A 306 20.41 16.71 -4.68
CA ALA A 306 19.14 17.20 -4.19
C ALA A 306 18.59 18.31 -5.08
N GLY A 307 17.34 18.18 -5.49
CA GLY A 307 16.51 19.24 -6.03
C GLY A 307 16.07 20.23 -4.94
N SER A 308 15.20 21.16 -5.32
CA SER A 308 14.82 22.28 -4.45
C SER A 308 13.73 21.95 -3.43
N ASN A 309 13.10 20.78 -3.55
CA ASN A 309 12.04 20.28 -2.68
C ASN A 309 12.07 18.75 -2.74
N ASP A 310 13.22 18.15 -2.46
CA ASP A 310 13.39 16.71 -2.52
C ASP A 310 12.83 16.08 -1.25
N PHE A 311 11.91 15.15 -1.44
CA PHE A 311 11.29 14.40 -0.37
C PHE A 311 10.81 13.06 -0.88
N TYR A 312 10.59 12.14 0.05
CA TYR A 312 9.96 10.86 -0.18
C TYR A 312 8.79 10.67 0.79
N VAL A 313 7.89 9.79 0.38
CA VAL A 313 6.85 9.24 1.24
C VAL A 313 6.86 7.73 1.07
N LEU A 314 6.73 7.02 2.18
CA LEU A 314 6.54 5.58 2.18
C LEU A 314 5.46 5.21 3.19
N LYS A 315 4.80 4.09 2.93
CA LYS A 315 3.82 3.48 3.83
C LYS A 315 4.43 2.26 4.49
N HIS A 316 4.31 2.19 5.80
CA HIS A 316 4.77 1.06 6.60
C HIS A 316 3.58 0.27 7.10
N TYR A 317 3.52 -1.00 6.71
CA TYR A 317 2.54 -1.97 7.15
C TYR A 317 3.19 -3.04 8.02
N ARG A 318 2.43 -3.53 9.01
CA ARG A 318 2.75 -4.80 9.69
C ARG A 318 1.56 -5.74 9.68
N PHE A 319 1.77 -6.96 9.21
CA PHE A 319 0.70 -7.94 9.07
C PHE A 319 0.83 -9.08 10.07
N PRO A 320 -0.30 -9.69 10.48
CA PRO A 320 -0.30 -10.77 11.45
C PRO A 320 0.23 -12.11 10.92
N THR A 321 0.33 -12.25 9.61
CA THR A 321 0.67 -13.51 8.95
C THR A 321 1.69 -13.26 7.85
N ASP A 322 2.80 -13.99 7.94
CA ASP A 322 3.71 -14.24 6.82
C ASP A 322 3.31 -15.59 6.17
N ASN A 323 3.94 -15.94 5.04
CA ASN A 323 3.84 -17.27 4.47
C ASN A 323 4.24 -18.34 5.50
N PRO A 324 3.62 -19.54 5.47
CA PRO A 324 3.98 -20.62 6.37
C PRO A 324 5.48 -20.95 6.25
N PRO A 325 6.25 -20.92 7.36
CA PRO A 325 7.64 -21.31 7.32
C PRO A 325 7.74 -22.78 6.96
N GLU A 326 8.78 -23.12 6.21
CA GLU A 326 9.11 -24.51 5.95
C GLU A 326 9.34 -25.27 7.26
N THR A 327 9.02 -26.56 7.23
CA THR A 327 8.98 -27.36 8.46
C THR A 327 10.13 -28.35 8.54
N SER A 328 10.98 -28.45 7.52
CA SER A 328 11.98 -29.52 7.45
C SER A 328 13.30 -29.25 6.71
N GLU A 329 14.14 -28.36 7.25
CA GLU A 329 15.54 -28.05 6.81
C GLU A 329 16.56 -29.19 6.77
N VAL A 330 16.14 -30.43 6.97
CA VAL A 330 17.04 -31.59 6.91
C VAL A 330 16.51 -32.64 5.94
N THR A 331 15.25 -32.52 5.52
CA THR A 331 14.64 -33.56 4.69
C THR A 331 14.19 -33.05 3.34
N ASN A 332 13.81 -31.79 3.20
CA ASN A 332 13.44 -31.23 1.90
C ASN A 332 14.66 -30.89 1.00
N ASP A 333 15.90 -30.95 1.50
CA ASP A 333 17.14 -30.74 0.74
C ASP A 333 17.31 -31.71 -0.45
N VAL A 334 16.52 -32.80 -0.48
CA VAL A 334 16.58 -33.83 -1.51
C VAL A 334 15.20 -34.21 -2.02
N ALA A 335 15.10 -34.40 -3.34
CA ALA A 335 13.87 -34.80 -4.04
C ALA A 335 13.21 -36.10 -3.54
N LEU A 336 13.90 -36.93 -2.76
CA LEU A 336 13.35 -38.17 -2.18
C LEU A 336 12.48 -37.93 -0.95
N THR A 337 12.64 -36.80 -0.27
CA THR A 337 11.94 -36.45 0.96
C THR A 337 11.36 -35.03 0.90
N PRO A 338 10.65 -34.67 -0.19
CA PRO A 338 10.12 -33.33 -0.34
C PRO A 338 9.11 -33.03 0.78
N GLU A 339 9.05 -31.77 1.19
CA GLU A 339 7.99 -31.28 2.05
C GLU A 339 6.65 -31.29 1.28
N ALA A 340 5.55 -31.61 1.93
CA ALA A 340 4.24 -31.63 1.26
C ALA A 340 3.61 -30.25 1.30
N LEU A 341 3.40 -29.63 0.12
CA LEU A 341 2.73 -28.34 0.06
C LEU A 341 1.24 -28.51 0.39
N THR A 342 0.76 -27.72 1.34
CA THR A 342 -0.67 -27.67 1.67
C THR A 342 -1.37 -26.73 0.70
N LEU A 343 -2.23 -27.31 -0.14
CA LEU A 343 -3.05 -26.58 -1.11
C LEU A 343 -4.51 -26.51 -0.65
N ALA A 344 -5.15 -25.36 -0.82
CA ALA A 344 -6.55 -25.14 -0.46
C ALA A 344 -7.30 -24.38 -1.57
N ASP A 345 -8.51 -24.85 -1.90
CA ASP A 345 -9.47 -24.12 -2.72
C ASP A 345 -10.32 -23.25 -1.80
N ALA A 346 -9.79 -22.07 -1.47
CA ALA A 346 -10.39 -21.17 -0.49
C ALA A 346 -11.67 -20.49 -1.03
N ASP A 347 -11.73 -20.25 -2.34
CA ASP A 347 -12.81 -19.50 -2.98
C ASP A 347 -13.87 -20.41 -3.64
N GLY A 348 -13.60 -21.71 -3.75
CA GLY A 348 -14.51 -22.70 -4.32
C GLY A 348 -14.62 -22.63 -5.84
N ASP A 349 -13.63 -22.01 -6.50
CA ASP A 349 -13.57 -21.81 -7.95
C ASP A 349 -12.80 -22.94 -8.66
N GLY A 350 -12.23 -23.87 -7.89
CA GLY A 350 -11.43 -24.98 -8.40
C GLY A 350 -9.94 -24.67 -8.55
N VAL A 351 -9.49 -23.46 -8.16
CA VAL A 351 -8.07 -23.11 -8.06
C VAL A 351 -7.60 -23.32 -6.63
N LYS A 352 -6.72 -24.30 -6.44
CA LYS A 352 -6.10 -24.56 -5.14
C LYS A 352 -4.82 -23.75 -5.01
N THR A 353 -4.66 -23.04 -3.90
CA THR A 353 -3.47 -22.23 -3.63
C THR A 353 -2.72 -22.71 -2.39
N GLY A 354 -1.40 -22.54 -2.38
CA GLY A 354 -0.53 -22.79 -1.23
C GLY A 354 0.63 -21.82 -1.20
N PHE A 355 1.20 -21.62 -0.01
CA PHE A 355 2.22 -20.61 0.25
C PHE A 355 3.40 -21.22 0.99
N ILE A 356 4.60 -20.71 0.70
CA ILE A 356 5.88 -21.18 1.24
C ILE A 356 6.68 -19.97 1.70
N LYS A 357 7.28 -20.06 2.89
CA LYS A 357 8.43 -19.26 3.32
C LYS A 357 9.59 -20.22 3.56
N ALA A 358 10.64 -20.11 2.75
CA ALA A 358 11.84 -20.93 2.86
C ALA A 358 13.06 -20.08 3.26
N GLU A 359 14.09 -20.69 3.83
CA GLU A 359 15.40 -20.12 4.17
C GLU A 359 16.48 -20.82 3.33
N LEU A 360 16.93 -20.21 2.23
CA LEU A 360 17.91 -20.83 1.36
C LEU A 360 19.33 -20.57 1.85
N LEU A 361 19.88 -21.46 2.67
CA LEU A 361 21.28 -21.40 3.10
C LEU A 361 22.27 -21.69 1.95
N ASP A 362 23.56 -21.47 2.20
CA ASP A 362 24.61 -21.75 1.20
C ASP A 362 24.68 -23.24 0.83
N GLY A 363 24.31 -23.55 -0.41
CA GLY A 363 24.28 -24.91 -0.94
C GLY A 363 22.98 -25.66 -0.66
N ASP A 364 21.97 -24.95 -0.17
CA ASP A 364 20.65 -25.50 0.11
C ASP A 364 19.82 -25.75 -1.15
N THR A 365 18.84 -26.66 -1.07
CA THR A 365 17.93 -26.99 -2.16
C THR A 365 16.62 -27.55 -1.65
N ASP A 366 15.61 -26.72 -1.53
CA ASP A 366 14.32 -27.16 -1.00
C ASP A 366 13.46 -27.81 -2.09
N HIS A 367 12.81 -28.91 -1.72
CA HIS A 367 11.86 -29.60 -2.57
C HIS A 367 10.48 -29.64 -1.90
N TYR A 368 9.48 -29.15 -2.62
CA TYR A 368 8.07 -29.18 -2.22
C TYR A 368 7.26 -30.05 -3.17
N SER A 369 6.48 -30.98 -2.64
CA SER A 369 5.62 -31.85 -3.44
C SER A 369 4.23 -31.26 -3.64
N ILE A 370 3.78 -31.28 -4.88
CA ILE A 370 2.54 -30.67 -5.38
C ILE A 370 1.68 -31.78 -5.99
N ALA A 371 0.44 -31.91 -5.54
CA ALA A 371 -0.52 -32.85 -6.11
C ALA A 371 -1.36 -32.17 -7.19
N VAL A 372 -1.36 -32.74 -8.39
CA VAL A 372 -2.03 -32.17 -9.58
C VAL A 372 -3.01 -33.20 -10.16
N GLU A 373 -4.21 -32.76 -10.53
CA GLU A 373 -5.24 -33.56 -11.18
C GLU A 373 -5.17 -33.46 -12.71
N ALA A 374 -5.92 -34.32 -13.40
CA ALA A 374 -5.85 -34.38 -14.85
C ALA A 374 -6.52 -33.15 -15.47
N GLY A 375 -5.76 -32.39 -16.27
CA GLY A 375 -6.24 -31.18 -16.94
C GLY A 375 -6.01 -29.90 -16.13
N GLU A 376 -5.34 -29.99 -14.99
CA GLU A 376 -4.86 -28.82 -14.24
C GLU A 376 -3.47 -28.38 -14.74
N VAL A 377 -3.17 -27.10 -14.57
CA VAL A 377 -1.87 -26.46 -14.75
C VAL A 377 -1.32 -26.01 -13.40
N VAL A 378 -0.02 -25.74 -13.33
CA VAL A 378 0.65 -25.21 -12.13
C VAL A 378 1.23 -23.84 -12.43
N SER A 379 0.89 -22.86 -11.61
CA SER A 379 1.54 -21.55 -11.59
C SER A 379 2.35 -21.37 -10.31
N VAL A 380 3.53 -20.78 -10.40
CA VAL A 380 4.43 -20.52 -9.28
C VAL A 380 4.92 -19.08 -9.37
N PHE A 381 4.73 -18.33 -8.29
CA PHE A 381 5.25 -16.97 -8.16
C PHE A 381 6.13 -16.92 -6.92
N CYS A 382 7.40 -16.52 -7.06
CA CYS A 382 8.29 -16.40 -5.91
C CYS A 382 9.03 -15.07 -5.92
N GLY A 383 9.19 -14.47 -4.75
CA GLY A 383 10.01 -13.29 -4.53
C GLY A 383 11.01 -13.54 -3.42
N SER A 384 12.20 -12.97 -3.59
CA SER A 384 13.23 -12.96 -2.56
C SER A 384 14.00 -11.64 -2.64
N ARG A 385 14.96 -11.50 -3.56
CA ARG A 385 15.69 -10.24 -3.75
C ARG A 385 14.77 -9.08 -4.10
N THR A 386 13.74 -9.33 -4.91
CA THR A 386 12.79 -8.28 -5.30
C THR A 386 11.95 -7.78 -4.14
N ALA A 387 11.94 -8.49 -3.00
CA ALA A 387 11.29 -8.09 -1.76
C ALA A 387 12.31 -7.76 -0.64
N GLY A 388 13.60 -7.69 -1.00
CA GLY A 388 14.70 -7.23 -0.15
C GLY A 388 15.57 -8.30 0.50
N SER A 389 15.32 -9.58 0.27
CA SER A 389 16.23 -10.64 0.72
C SER A 389 17.60 -10.56 0.04
N GLY A 390 18.63 -11.16 0.64
CA GLY A 390 19.97 -11.26 0.08
C GLY A 390 20.15 -12.43 -0.89
N VAL A 391 19.15 -13.27 -1.13
CA VAL A 391 19.24 -14.38 -2.10
C VAL A 391 19.46 -13.85 -3.51
N ILE A 392 20.50 -14.29 -4.20
CA ILE A 392 20.79 -13.89 -5.59
C ILE A 392 20.51 -15.06 -6.53
N ASP A 393 19.89 -14.76 -7.67
CA ASP A 393 19.50 -15.72 -8.71
C ASP A 393 18.63 -16.84 -8.11
N LEU A 394 17.59 -16.48 -7.35
CA LEU A 394 16.58 -17.43 -6.89
C LEU A 394 16.01 -18.15 -8.12
N MET A 395 16.06 -19.48 -8.11
CA MET A 395 15.55 -20.32 -9.19
C MET A 395 14.45 -21.21 -8.64
N ALA A 396 13.29 -21.15 -9.29
CA ALA A 396 12.23 -22.13 -9.14
C ALA A 396 12.20 -23.08 -10.34
N GLU A 397 12.20 -24.37 -10.09
CA GLU A 397 12.05 -25.40 -11.11
C GLU A 397 10.88 -26.31 -10.76
N LEU A 398 9.91 -26.40 -11.67
CA LEU A 398 8.87 -27.42 -11.62
C LEU A 398 9.41 -28.69 -12.29
N THR A 399 9.44 -29.80 -11.56
CA THR A 399 10.02 -31.06 -12.04
C THR A 399 9.05 -32.23 -11.92
N ASP A 400 9.37 -33.33 -12.59
CA ASP A 400 8.73 -34.62 -12.34
C ASP A 400 8.85 -35.06 -10.86
N SER A 401 8.12 -36.13 -10.51
CA SER A 401 8.09 -36.68 -9.14
C SER A 401 9.45 -37.18 -8.61
N THR A 402 10.50 -37.16 -9.42
CA THR A 402 11.85 -37.64 -9.07
C THR A 402 12.87 -36.53 -8.96
N GLY A 403 12.50 -35.27 -9.26
CA GLY A 403 13.45 -34.15 -9.29
C GLY A 403 14.39 -34.14 -10.49
N THR A 404 14.18 -35.04 -11.47
CA THR A 404 15.17 -35.29 -12.54
C THR A 404 14.85 -34.53 -13.82
N THR A 405 13.58 -34.53 -14.24
CA THR A 405 13.14 -33.85 -15.47
C THR A 405 12.51 -32.52 -15.10
N VAL A 406 13.13 -31.42 -15.54
CA VAL A 406 12.53 -30.07 -15.45
C VAL A 406 11.42 -29.96 -16.50
N ILE A 407 10.24 -29.60 -16.03
CA ILE A 407 9.05 -29.33 -16.85
C ILE A 407 9.06 -27.86 -17.24
N ASP A 408 9.24 -26.99 -16.26
CA ASP A 408 9.37 -25.55 -16.44
C ASP A 408 10.27 -24.94 -15.36
N SER A 409 10.78 -23.73 -15.58
CA SER A 409 11.68 -23.05 -14.65
C SER A 409 11.73 -21.55 -14.89
N ALA A 410 11.87 -20.77 -13.82
CA ALA A 410 12.12 -19.34 -13.89
C ALA A 410 13.15 -18.92 -12.84
N THR A 411 13.85 -17.82 -13.11
CA THR A 411 14.89 -17.25 -12.24
C THR A 411 14.53 -15.81 -11.93
N GLU A 412 14.60 -15.44 -10.65
CA GLU A 412 14.50 -14.06 -10.19
C GLU A 412 15.63 -13.24 -10.79
N THR A 413 15.31 -12.05 -11.28
CA THR A 413 16.30 -11.09 -11.76
C THR A 413 16.54 -10.01 -10.71
N ALA A 414 17.28 -8.96 -11.07
CA ALA A 414 17.45 -7.82 -10.16
C ALA A 414 16.14 -7.03 -9.95
N THR A 415 15.17 -7.15 -10.85
CA THR A 415 13.96 -6.30 -10.89
C THR A 415 12.67 -7.08 -11.09
N GLU A 416 12.74 -8.38 -11.35
CA GLU A 416 11.56 -9.22 -11.65
C GLU A 416 11.59 -10.48 -10.78
N ALA A 417 10.47 -10.73 -10.12
CA ALA A 417 10.22 -11.94 -9.35
C ALA A 417 10.18 -13.18 -10.26
N VAL A 418 10.30 -14.36 -9.67
CA VAL A 418 10.07 -15.63 -10.38
C VAL A 418 8.60 -15.74 -10.76
N ALA A 419 8.32 -16.03 -12.03
CA ALA A 419 6.99 -16.41 -12.51
C ALA A 419 7.07 -17.63 -13.44
N ILE A 420 6.40 -18.71 -13.05
CA ILE A 420 6.06 -19.85 -13.91
C ILE A 420 4.54 -19.79 -14.07
N GLU A 421 4.07 -19.56 -15.30
CA GLU A 421 2.65 -19.34 -15.58
C GLU A 421 2.07 -20.55 -16.31
N GLU A 422 1.06 -21.18 -15.70
CA GLU A 422 0.24 -22.23 -16.32
C GLU A 422 1.04 -23.39 -16.92
N ALA A 423 2.07 -23.86 -16.21
CA ALA A 423 2.88 -24.98 -16.68
C ALA A 423 2.02 -26.26 -16.84
N ASP A 424 1.97 -26.79 -18.06
CA ASP A 424 1.34 -28.08 -18.35
C ASP A 424 2.25 -29.24 -17.91
N VAL A 425 1.82 -29.91 -16.85
CA VAL A 425 2.56 -31.04 -16.27
C VAL A 425 2.25 -32.39 -16.95
N GLY A 426 1.42 -32.40 -18.00
CA GLY A 426 1.17 -33.54 -18.88
C GLY A 426 0.21 -34.60 -18.31
N GLY A 427 -0.34 -34.41 -17.10
CA GLY A 427 -1.36 -35.27 -16.51
C GLY A 427 -1.36 -35.27 -14.98
N ALA A 428 -2.30 -36.03 -14.39
CA ALA A 428 -2.40 -36.15 -12.95
C ALA A 428 -1.18 -36.84 -12.33
N GLY A 429 -0.74 -36.36 -11.17
CA GLY A 429 0.41 -36.92 -10.47
C GLY A 429 0.91 -36.07 -9.32
N THR A 430 2.09 -36.45 -8.82
CA THR A 430 2.86 -35.63 -7.88
C THR A 430 4.03 -35.03 -8.64
N PHE A 431 4.22 -33.72 -8.50
CA PHE A 431 5.31 -32.96 -9.09
C PHE A 431 6.09 -32.29 -7.96
N LEU A 432 7.31 -31.86 -8.24
CA LEU A 432 8.12 -31.16 -7.25
C LEU A 432 8.37 -29.73 -7.71
N LEU A 433 8.22 -28.77 -6.80
CA LEU A 433 8.83 -27.45 -6.91
C LEU A 433 10.18 -27.52 -6.21
N ARG A 434 11.25 -27.27 -6.95
CA ARG A 434 12.61 -27.15 -6.42
C ARG A 434 13.02 -25.68 -6.35
N LEU A 435 13.47 -25.24 -5.19
CA LEU A 435 14.01 -23.89 -4.97
C LEU A 435 15.53 -23.97 -4.77
N THR A 436 16.27 -23.08 -5.42
CA THR A 436 17.73 -22.94 -5.24
C THR A 436 18.14 -21.49 -5.37
N LYS A 437 19.34 -21.16 -4.91
CA LYS A 437 19.96 -19.84 -5.13
C LYS A 437 21.29 -19.95 -5.87
N GLY A 438 21.60 -18.95 -6.70
CA GLY A 438 22.91 -18.83 -7.35
C GLY A 438 23.96 -18.17 -6.46
N GLY A 439 23.55 -17.38 -5.47
CA GLY A 439 24.44 -16.74 -4.51
C GLY A 439 23.72 -16.02 -3.38
N GLN A 440 24.48 -15.29 -2.58
CA GLN A 440 24.03 -14.43 -1.50
C GLN A 440 24.68 -13.05 -1.66
N ASP A 441 23.92 -11.98 -1.45
CA ASP A 441 24.46 -10.65 -1.30
C ASP A 441 25.36 -10.60 -0.07
N ALA A 442 26.58 -10.10 -0.23
CA ALA A 442 27.57 -10.10 0.84
C ALA A 442 27.24 -9.11 1.97
N GLU A 443 26.34 -8.15 1.73
CA GLU A 443 25.94 -7.13 2.71
C GLU A 443 24.62 -7.47 3.40
N VAL A 444 23.76 -8.30 2.78
CA VAL A 444 22.41 -8.62 3.29
C VAL A 444 22.38 -10.04 3.87
N THR A 445 22.00 -10.17 5.13
CA THR A 445 22.00 -11.46 5.84
C THR A 445 20.71 -12.25 5.67
N GLY A 446 19.59 -11.61 5.33
CA GLY A 446 18.35 -12.31 5.01
C GLY A 446 18.54 -13.26 3.83
N ASP A 447 18.09 -14.50 3.98
CA ASP A 447 18.18 -15.58 3.00
C ASP A 447 16.81 -16.22 2.71
N TRP A 448 15.75 -15.53 3.09
CA TRP A 448 14.39 -16.00 2.96
C TRP A 448 13.87 -15.90 1.53
N VAL A 449 12.93 -16.78 1.17
CA VAL A 449 12.19 -16.82 -0.09
C VAL A 449 10.71 -16.97 0.23
N ARG A 450 9.85 -16.25 -0.51
CA ARG A 450 8.41 -16.45 -0.45
C ARG A 450 7.90 -16.94 -1.79
N CYS A 451 7.07 -17.98 -1.77
CA CYS A 451 6.38 -18.47 -2.96
C CYS A 451 4.88 -18.60 -2.72
N GLY A 452 4.10 -18.24 -3.74
CA GLY A 452 2.72 -18.68 -3.94
C GLY A 452 2.66 -19.71 -5.06
N VAL A 453 1.89 -20.77 -4.86
CA VAL A 453 1.66 -21.82 -5.85
C VAL A 453 0.15 -21.96 -6.08
N ALA A 454 -0.27 -21.94 -7.34
CA ALA A 454 -1.65 -22.16 -7.74
C ALA A 454 -1.74 -23.42 -8.62
N VAL A 455 -2.76 -24.24 -8.38
CA VAL A 455 -3.05 -25.46 -9.13
C VAL A 455 -4.53 -25.50 -9.45
N GLY A 456 -4.88 -25.47 -10.73
CA GLY A 456 -6.27 -25.42 -11.18
C GLY A 456 -6.41 -25.58 -12.68
N PRO A 457 -7.61 -25.46 -13.24
CA PRO A 457 -7.79 -25.42 -14.69
C PRO A 457 -7.03 -24.22 -15.30
N PRO A 458 -6.59 -24.31 -16.57
CA PRO A 458 -6.00 -23.16 -17.25
C PRO A 458 -7.03 -22.02 -17.36
N SER A 459 -6.55 -20.79 -17.27
CA SER A 459 -7.35 -19.59 -17.52
C SER A 459 -7.94 -19.64 -18.93
N THR A 460 -9.17 -19.14 -19.06
CA THR A 460 -9.98 -19.23 -20.30
C THR A 460 -9.92 -18.00 -21.16
#